data_AF-A0A1D8IRN7-F1
#
_entry.id   AF-A0A1D8IRN7-F1
#
_cell.length_a   1.000
_cell.length_b   1.000
_cell.length_c   1.000
_cell.angle_alpha   90.00
_cell.angle_beta   90.00
_cell.angle_gamma   90.00
#
_symmetry.space_group_name_H-M   'P 1'
#
loop_
_entity.id
_entity.type
_entity.pdbx_description
1 polymer ?
#
loop_
_entity_poly.entity_id
_entity_poly.type
_entity_poly.pdbx_seq_one_letter_code
_entity_poly.pdbx_strand_id
1 'polypeptide(L)'
;MTQSVIWLFVASLALLIIGSLALIRCAFREALLWGLFALLLPPVLLWYAMTRWRQTQYSVYTIAASLLLMTASLYGGAAAPVADYLQQSSLAPVLTVYGWNGRITLPFTTDRDIPVPNAAEVEALRAEETSARRRAPAATTVTEKSVSTPAPTPVLRYQAAAFDVLAHYTGRQIRVHVMGGGVIEGVLVAVGGDGITVDAAQSTGTVGYALTWSRLARVEVYAPVGSVRAPTRSVTTVDLPATTTGAASP
;
A
#
# COMPACT_ATOMS: atom_id res chain seq x y z
N MET A 1 13.33 -28.09 -17.43
CA MET A 1 11.85 -28.01 -17.32
C MET A 1 11.36 -26.57 -17.33
N THR A 2 11.95 -25.68 -16.55
CA THR A 2 11.57 -24.25 -16.49
C THR A 2 11.56 -23.54 -17.85
N GLN A 3 12.55 -23.81 -18.71
CA GLN A 3 12.63 -23.20 -20.05
C GLN A 3 11.44 -23.57 -20.95
N SER A 4 10.98 -24.82 -20.93
CA SER A 4 9.81 -25.27 -21.71
C SER A 4 8.53 -24.59 -21.24
N VAL A 5 8.39 -24.37 -19.93
CA VAL A 5 7.24 -23.69 -19.33
C VAL A 5 7.21 -22.20 -19.70
N ILE A 6 8.37 -21.54 -19.76
CA ILE A 6 8.49 -20.16 -20.24
C ILE A 6 8.05 -20.04 -21.69
N TRP A 7 8.52 -20.93 -22.58
CA TRP A 7 8.10 -20.91 -23.98
C TRP A 7 6.59 -21.16 -24.14
N LEU A 8 6.00 -22.00 -23.30
CA LEU A 8 4.56 -22.23 -23.28
C LEU A 8 3.79 -20.96 -22.85
N PHE A 9 4.28 -20.24 -21.85
CA PHE A 9 3.73 -18.94 -21.46
C PHE A 9 3.83 -17.93 -22.62
N VAL A 10 5.00 -17.80 -23.26
CA VAL A 10 5.20 -16.89 -24.41
C VAL A 10 4.29 -17.25 -25.58
N ALA A 11 4.14 -18.55 -25.89
CA ALA A 11 3.23 -19.01 -26.93
C ALA A 11 1.76 -18.69 -26.59
N SER A 12 1.35 -18.85 -25.33
CA SER A 12 -0.01 -18.49 -24.89
C SER A 12 -0.27 -16.99 -25.00
N LEU A 13 0.73 -16.15 -24.68
CA LEU A 13 0.64 -14.71 -24.82
C LEU A 13 0.53 -14.29 -26.29
N ALA A 14 1.33 -14.90 -27.18
CA ALA A 14 1.22 -14.66 -28.61
C ALA A 14 -0.16 -15.05 -29.15
N LEU A 15 -0.71 -16.19 -28.70
CA LEU A 15 -2.05 -16.64 -29.08
C LEU A 15 -3.14 -15.66 -28.60
N LEU A 16 -3.00 -15.11 -27.39
CA LEU A 16 -3.91 -14.11 -26.83
C LEU A 16 -3.91 -12.83 -27.68
N ILE A 17 -2.74 -12.37 -28.09
CA ILE A 17 -2.58 -11.19 -28.96
C ILE A 17 -3.22 -11.43 -30.31
N ILE A 18 -2.98 -12.59 -30.93
CA ILE A 18 -3.58 -12.98 -32.22
C ILE A 18 -5.11 -13.04 -32.12
N GLY A 19 -5.65 -13.68 -31.07
CA GLY A 19 -7.09 -13.77 -30.83
C GLY A 19 -7.74 -12.40 -30.65
N SER A 20 -7.07 -11.50 -29.91
CA SER A 20 -7.52 -10.13 -29.69
C SER A 20 -7.50 -9.31 -30.98
N LEU A 21 -6.43 -9.38 -31.77
CA LEU A 21 -6.33 -8.73 -33.09
C LEU A 21 -7.39 -9.24 -34.07
N ALA A 22 -7.65 -10.54 -34.09
CA ALA A 22 -8.71 -11.12 -34.93
C ALA A 22 -10.10 -10.57 -34.53
N LEU A 23 -10.36 -10.41 -33.24
CA LEU A 23 -11.61 -9.86 -32.73
C LEU A 23 -11.77 -8.38 -33.12
N ILE A 24 -10.70 -7.58 -32.94
CA ILE A 24 -10.67 -6.18 -33.38
C ILE A 24 -10.87 -6.06 -34.90
N ARG A 25 -10.22 -6.90 -35.70
CA ARG A 25 -10.40 -6.94 -37.15
C ARG A 25 -11.86 -7.21 -37.54
N CYS A 26 -12.55 -8.12 -36.85
CA CYS A 26 -13.98 -8.35 -37.06
C CYS A 26 -14.82 -7.12 -36.72
N ALA A 27 -14.51 -6.38 -35.65
CA ALA A 27 -15.20 -5.14 -35.30
C ALA A 27 -15.02 -4.03 -36.36
N PHE A 28 -13.79 -3.85 -36.87
CA PHE A 28 -13.51 -2.87 -37.94
C PHE A 28 -14.18 -3.21 -39.27
N ARG A 29 -14.46 -4.48 -39.55
CA ARG A 29 -15.15 -4.89 -40.79
C ARG A 29 -16.61 -4.46 -40.85
N GLU A 30 -17.27 -4.28 -39.71
CA GLU A 30 -18.67 -3.82 -39.68
C GLU A 30 -18.76 -2.29 -39.74
N ALA A 31 -18.01 -1.59 -38.89
CA ALA A 31 -17.90 -0.14 -38.95
C ALA A 31 -16.61 0.35 -38.28
N LEU A 32 -16.03 1.42 -38.82
CA LEU A 32 -14.80 2.02 -38.29
C LEU A 32 -15.01 2.56 -36.86
N LEU A 33 -16.19 3.14 -36.57
CA LEU A 33 -16.56 3.58 -35.23
C LEU A 33 -16.65 2.43 -34.23
N TRP A 34 -17.22 1.27 -34.63
CA TRP A 34 -17.29 0.09 -33.76
C TRP A 34 -15.92 -0.46 -33.43
N GLY A 35 -15.02 -0.51 -34.42
CA GLY A 35 -13.62 -0.89 -34.21
C GLY A 35 -12.91 0.03 -33.22
N LEU A 36 -13.09 1.35 -33.35
CA LEU A 36 -12.49 2.33 -32.44
C LEU A 36 -13.05 2.21 -31.02
N PHE A 37 -14.37 2.10 -30.86
CA PHE A 37 -14.98 1.93 -29.53
C PHE A 37 -14.55 0.62 -28.87
N ALA A 38 -14.48 -0.48 -29.62
CA ALA A 38 -14.01 -1.76 -29.10
C ALA A 38 -12.53 -1.70 -28.69
N LEU A 39 -11.70 -0.92 -29.39
CA LEU A 39 -10.29 -0.71 -29.04
C LEU A 39 -10.14 0.14 -27.77
N LEU A 40 -10.93 1.20 -27.64
CA LEU A 40 -10.81 2.16 -26.54
C LEU A 40 -11.45 1.66 -25.24
N LEU A 41 -12.53 0.89 -25.34
CA LEU A 41 -13.35 0.46 -24.21
C LEU A 41 -13.44 -1.07 -24.16
N PRO A 42 -12.62 -1.72 -23.30
CA PRO A 42 -12.68 -3.18 -23.11
C PRO A 42 -14.09 -3.73 -22.81
N PRO A 43 -14.97 -3.04 -22.04
CA PRO A 43 -16.34 -3.50 -21.83
C PRO A 43 -17.17 -3.57 -23.12
N VAL A 44 -16.96 -2.63 -24.04
CA VAL A 44 -17.66 -2.60 -25.34
C VAL A 44 -17.23 -3.76 -26.22
N LEU A 45 -15.96 -4.17 -26.14
CA LEU A 45 -15.44 -5.33 -26.85
C LEU A 45 -16.12 -6.64 -26.38
N LEU A 46 -16.37 -6.76 -25.07
CA LEU A 46 -17.12 -7.88 -24.50
C LEU A 46 -18.58 -7.89 -24.99
N TRP A 47 -19.23 -6.73 -24.97
CA TRP A 47 -20.59 -6.56 -25.48
C TRP A 47 -20.69 -6.90 -26.97
N TYR A 48 -19.73 -6.45 -27.78
CA TYR A 48 -19.65 -6.76 -29.20
C TYR A 48 -19.50 -8.28 -29.43
N ALA A 49 -18.62 -8.94 -28.68
CA ALA A 49 -18.45 -10.39 -28.76
C ALA A 49 -19.75 -11.15 -28.48
N MET A 50 -20.56 -10.67 -27.52
CA MET A 50 -21.84 -11.28 -27.15
C MET A 50 -22.94 -11.05 -28.20
N THR A 51 -23.04 -9.84 -28.74
CA THR A 51 -24.05 -9.48 -29.77
C THR A 51 -23.75 -10.10 -31.15
N ARG A 52 -22.47 -10.29 -31.50
CA ARG A 52 -22.02 -10.84 -32.79
C ARG A 52 -21.39 -12.23 -32.67
N TRP A 53 -21.89 -13.04 -31.74
CA TRP A 53 -21.32 -14.35 -31.37
C TRP A 53 -20.91 -15.25 -32.55
N ARG A 54 -21.78 -15.39 -33.56
CA ARG A 54 -21.49 -16.26 -34.73
C ARG A 54 -20.25 -15.84 -35.52
N GLN A 55 -19.95 -14.55 -35.60
CA GLN A 55 -18.79 -14.04 -36.33
C GLN A 55 -17.52 -14.05 -35.46
N THR A 56 -17.67 -13.86 -34.14
CA THR A 56 -16.56 -13.72 -33.19
C THR A 56 -16.15 -15.03 -32.53
N GLN A 57 -16.92 -16.11 -32.70
CA GLN A 57 -16.70 -17.41 -32.03
C GLN A 57 -15.25 -17.90 -32.07
N TYR A 58 -14.58 -17.86 -33.23
CA TYR A 58 -13.21 -18.34 -33.36
C TYR A 58 -12.20 -17.47 -32.61
N SER A 59 -12.38 -16.14 -32.63
CA SER A 59 -11.56 -15.21 -31.86
C SER A 59 -11.78 -15.37 -30.36
N VAL A 60 -13.03 -15.57 -29.93
CA VAL A 60 -13.35 -15.81 -28.52
C VAL A 60 -12.76 -17.14 -28.05
N TYR A 61 -12.88 -18.22 -28.82
CA TYR A 61 -12.31 -19.52 -28.46
C TYR A 61 -10.78 -19.50 -28.41
N THR A 62 -10.13 -18.77 -29.32
CA THR A 62 -8.66 -18.59 -29.28
C THR A 62 -8.21 -17.81 -28.06
N ILE A 63 -8.91 -16.73 -27.69
CA ILE A 63 -8.66 -16.00 -26.44
C ILE A 63 -8.88 -16.92 -25.23
N ALA A 64 -10.01 -17.63 -25.14
CA ALA A 64 -10.30 -18.52 -24.03
C ALA A 64 -9.25 -19.64 -23.89
N ALA A 65 -8.85 -20.26 -25.01
CA ALA A 65 -7.78 -21.26 -25.03
C ALA A 65 -6.45 -20.65 -24.57
N SER A 66 -6.08 -19.45 -25.05
CA SER A 66 -4.86 -18.78 -24.62
C SER A 66 -4.83 -18.49 -23.12
N LEU A 67 -5.96 -18.05 -22.53
CA LEU A 67 -6.08 -17.81 -21.10
C LEU A 67 -5.95 -19.10 -20.28
N LEU A 68 -6.53 -20.21 -20.76
CA LEU A 68 -6.38 -21.52 -20.12
C LEU A 68 -4.93 -22.00 -20.16
N LEU A 69 -4.26 -21.92 -21.32
CA LEU A 69 -2.84 -22.26 -21.44
C LEU A 69 -1.97 -21.37 -20.55
N MET A 70 -2.25 -20.07 -20.52
CA MET A 70 -1.52 -19.11 -19.69
C MET A 70 -1.69 -19.44 -18.21
N THR A 71 -2.91 -19.73 -17.76
CA THR A 71 -3.19 -20.15 -16.38
C THR A 71 -2.47 -21.46 -16.05
N ALA A 72 -2.53 -22.47 -16.92
CA ALA A 72 -1.81 -23.72 -16.73
C ALA A 72 -0.29 -23.52 -16.66
N SER A 73 0.26 -22.62 -17.47
CA SER A 73 1.69 -22.30 -17.44
C SER A 73 2.12 -21.62 -16.14
N LEU A 74 1.29 -20.71 -15.62
CA LEU A 74 1.51 -20.02 -14.34
C LEU A 74 1.53 -21.01 -13.18
N TYR A 75 0.55 -21.91 -13.13
CA TYR A 75 0.50 -23.00 -12.15
C TYR A 75 1.64 -24.02 -12.33
N GLY A 76 2.10 -24.24 -13.56
CA GLY A 76 3.24 -25.11 -13.90
C GLY A 76 4.62 -24.54 -13.57
N GLY A 77 4.69 -23.37 -12.90
CA GLY A 77 5.94 -22.77 -12.44
C GLY A 77 6.48 -21.63 -13.30
N ALA A 78 5.72 -21.11 -14.27
CA ALA A 78 6.10 -19.90 -15.00
C ALA A 78 6.10 -18.65 -14.10
N ALA A 79 5.41 -18.69 -12.96
CA ALA A 79 5.21 -17.52 -12.10
C ALA A 79 6.53 -16.90 -11.58
N ALA A 80 7.49 -17.73 -11.12
CA ALA A 80 8.77 -17.25 -10.61
C ALA A 80 9.62 -16.52 -11.67
N PRO A 81 9.93 -17.12 -12.84
CA PRO A 81 10.73 -16.43 -13.86
C PRO A 81 10.00 -15.23 -14.47
N VAL A 82 8.67 -15.26 -14.57
CA VAL A 82 7.89 -14.10 -15.03
C VAL A 82 7.95 -12.97 -13.98
N ALA A 83 7.89 -13.29 -12.69
CA ALA A 83 8.05 -12.30 -11.62
C ALA A 83 9.46 -11.68 -11.64
N ASP A 84 10.50 -12.50 -11.80
CA ASP A 84 11.89 -12.03 -11.94
C ASP A 84 12.05 -11.11 -13.17
N TYR A 85 11.44 -11.50 -14.30
CA TYR A 85 11.45 -10.69 -15.51
C TYR A 85 10.68 -9.37 -15.34
N LEU A 86 9.48 -9.40 -14.72
CA LEU A 86 8.72 -8.18 -14.46
C LEU A 86 9.44 -7.22 -13.49
N GLN A 87 10.15 -7.76 -12.49
CA GLN A 87 11.02 -7.00 -11.59
C GLN A 87 12.19 -6.36 -12.33
N GLN A 88 12.78 -7.05 -13.32
CA GLN A 88 13.89 -6.53 -14.11
C GLN A 88 13.44 -5.58 -15.23
N SER A 89 12.29 -5.82 -15.86
CA SER A 89 11.95 -5.22 -17.15
C SER A 89 11.05 -4.00 -17.10
N SER A 90 10.21 -3.80 -16.07
CA SER A 90 9.03 -2.94 -16.31
C SER A 90 9.03 -1.57 -15.67
N LEU A 91 9.74 -1.29 -14.58
CA LEU A 91 9.61 0.03 -13.96
C LEU A 91 10.86 0.55 -13.23
N ALA A 92 11.92 -0.24 -13.07
CA ALA A 92 13.13 0.21 -12.38
C ALA A 92 13.69 1.53 -12.94
N PRO A 93 13.92 1.72 -14.26
CA PRO A 93 14.46 2.98 -14.78
C PRO A 93 13.48 4.16 -14.75
N VAL A 94 12.16 3.92 -14.77
CA VAL A 94 11.15 4.98 -14.69
C VAL A 94 10.88 5.36 -13.23
N LEU A 95 10.91 4.40 -12.31
CA LEU A 95 10.75 4.61 -10.87
C LEU A 95 12.01 5.15 -10.20
N THR A 96 13.21 4.85 -10.70
CA THR A 96 14.45 5.49 -10.23
C THR A 96 14.50 6.98 -10.54
N VAL A 97 13.90 7.43 -11.66
CA VAL A 97 13.69 8.86 -11.94
C VAL A 97 12.80 9.52 -10.87
N TYR A 98 11.85 8.76 -10.29
CA TYR A 98 11.00 9.20 -9.17
C TYR A 98 11.54 8.75 -7.79
N GLY A 99 12.77 8.26 -7.70
CA GLY A 99 13.43 7.89 -6.43
C GLY A 99 12.89 6.64 -5.74
N TRP A 100 12.08 5.81 -6.40
CA TRP A 100 11.53 4.59 -5.81
C TRP A 100 12.26 3.35 -6.33
N ASN A 101 13.08 2.72 -5.48
CA ASN A 101 13.93 1.60 -5.88
C ASN A 101 13.24 0.22 -5.80
N GLY A 102 11.92 0.15 -5.60
CA GLY A 102 11.13 -1.09 -5.60
C GLY A 102 11.48 -2.13 -4.53
N ARG A 103 12.57 -1.96 -3.79
CA ARG A 103 12.99 -2.76 -2.64
C ARG A 103 12.92 -1.89 -1.39
N ILE A 104 12.05 -2.27 -0.46
CA ILE A 104 12.20 -1.89 0.94
C ILE A 104 13.33 -2.78 1.46
N THR A 105 14.58 -2.37 1.25
CA THR A 105 15.70 -2.93 2.00
C THR A 105 15.52 -2.52 3.45
N LEU A 106 14.93 -3.41 4.25
CA LEU A 106 14.93 -3.28 5.69
C LEU A 106 16.41 -3.23 6.12
N PRO A 107 16.88 -2.16 6.79
CA PRO A 107 18.30 -1.96 7.09
C PRO A 107 18.83 -2.89 8.19
N PHE A 108 18.03 -3.88 8.60
CA PHE A 108 18.43 -4.90 9.55
C PHE A 108 18.33 -6.27 8.88
N THR A 109 19.44 -6.99 8.86
CA THR A 109 19.43 -8.44 8.67
C THR A 109 18.72 -9.02 9.88
N THR A 110 17.62 -9.74 9.65
CA THR A 110 17.03 -10.54 10.72
C THR A 110 18.00 -11.69 11.00
N ASP A 111 18.97 -11.47 11.89
CA ASP A 111 19.84 -12.54 12.40
C ASP A 111 18.96 -13.52 13.18
N ARG A 112 18.40 -14.49 12.46
CA ARG A 112 17.61 -15.58 13.02
C ARG A 112 18.46 -16.63 13.73
N ASP A 113 19.79 -16.54 13.60
CA ASP A 113 20.74 -17.52 14.10
C ASP A 113 21.65 -16.96 15.20
N ILE A 114 21.12 -16.06 16.06
CA ILE A 114 21.82 -15.73 17.32
C ILE A 114 21.50 -16.86 18.32
N PRO A 115 22.50 -17.63 18.80
CA PRO A 115 22.26 -18.67 19.80
C PRO A 115 21.79 -18.01 21.09
N VAL A 116 20.48 -18.07 21.34
CA VAL A 116 19.89 -17.55 22.57
C VAL A 116 20.27 -18.51 23.70
N PRO A 117 20.93 -18.06 24.78
CA PRO A 117 21.41 -18.94 25.86
C PRO A 117 20.29 -19.77 26.52
N ASN A 118 19.04 -19.34 26.36
CA ASN A 118 17.87 -19.93 26.99
C ASN A 118 17.00 -20.71 25.97
N ALA A 119 17.52 -21.04 24.79
CA ALA A 119 16.74 -21.71 23.73
C ALA A 119 16.05 -23.00 24.22
N ALA A 120 16.74 -23.79 25.05
CA ALA A 120 16.20 -25.01 25.64
C ALA A 120 15.02 -24.74 26.61
N GLU A 121 15.07 -23.67 27.41
CA GLU A 121 13.98 -23.30 28.32
C GLU A 121 12.75 -22.80 27.55
N VAL A 122 12.95 -22.05 26.46
CA VAL A 122 11.85 -21.57 25.61
C VAL A 122 11.16 -22.73 24.90
N GLU A 123 11.89 -23.77 24.48
CA GLU A 123 11.32 -24.99 23.91
C GLU A 123 10.53 -25.79 24.95
N ALA A 124 11.02 -25.89 26.19
CA ALA A 124 10.30 -26.53 27.28
C ALA A 124 8.99 -25.81 27.62
N LEU A 125 8.99 -24.47 27.68
CA LEU A 125 7.80 -23.66 27.89
C LEU A 125 6.77 -23.81 26.77
N ARG A 126 7.20 -23.86 25.50
CA ARG A 126 6.29 -24.12 24.37
C ARG A 126 5.70 -25.52 24.39
N ALA A 127 6.48 -26.52 24.79
CA ALA A 127 5.98 -27.88 24.95
C ALA A 127 4.95 -27.96 26.08
N GLU A 128 5.18 -27.27 27.19
CA GLU A 128 4.25 -27.18 28.30
C GLU A 128 2.95 -26.46 27.89
N GLU A 129 3.05 -25.32 27.21
CA GLU A 129 1.90 -24.53 26.76
C GLU A 129 1.05 -25.27 25.72
N THR A 130 1.68 -25.98 24.77
CA THR A 130 0.97 -26.82 23.80
C THR A 130 0.29 -28.02 24.46
N SER A 131 0.90 -28.60 25.50
CA SER A 131 0.29 -29.67 26.28
C SER A 131 -0.87 -29.18 27.14
N ALA A 132 -0.76 -27.99 27.74
CA ALA A 132 -1.82 -27.35 28.51
C ALA A 132 -3.01 -26.98 27.61
N ARG A 133 -2.75 -26.47 26.41
CA ARG A 133 -3.80 -26.13 25.43
C ARG A 133 -4.52 -27.36 24.87
N ARG A 134 -3.85 -28.52 24.82
CA ARG A 134 -4.49 -29.80 24.46
C ARG A 134 -5.28 -30.41 25.62
N ARG A 135 -4.91 -30.12 26.87
CA ARG A 135 -5.63 -30.59 28.07
C ARG A 135 -6.81 -29.72 28.45
N ALA A 136 -6.87 -28.47 27.98
CA ALA A 136 -8.07 -27.65 28.13
C ALA A 136 -9.18 -28.24 27.23
N PRO A 137 -10.25 -28.83 27.78
CA PRO A 137 -11.43 -29.15 26.98
C PRO A 137 -11.95 -27.85 26.38
N ALA A 138 -12.56 -27.93 25.18
CA ALA A 138 -13.23 -26.83 24.49
C ALA A 138 -14.49 -26.35 25.25
N ALA A 139 -14.32 -25.96 26.50
CA ALA A 139 -15.34 -25.41 27.36
C ALA A 139 -15.42 -23.90 27.09
N THR A 140 -16.41 -23.57 26.27
CA THR A 140 -17.06 -22.27 26.13
C THR A 140 -16.82 -21.35 27.33
N THR A 141 -15.93 -20.36 27.18
CA THR A 141 -15.86 -19.24 28.12
C THR A 141 -16.75 -18.14 27.58
N VAL A 142 -18.05 -18.20 27.91
CA VAL A 142 -18.85 -16.98 28.04
C VAL A 142 -18.30 -16.27 29.27
N THR A 143 -17.36 -15.36 29.07
CA THR A 143 -16.90 -14.47 30.14
C THR A 143 -18.02 -13.50 30.44
N GLU A 144 -18.70 -13.77 31.54
CA GLU A 144 -19.66 -12.90 32.19
C GLU A 144 -18.98 -11.55 32.46
N LYS A 145 -19.30 -10.58 31.60
CA LYS A 145 -18.78 -9.21 31.65
C LYS A 145 -19.42 -8.53 32.85
N SER A 146 -18.70 -8.50 33.97
CA SER A 146 -19.01 -7.66 35.13
C SER A 146 -19.31 -6.23 34.66
N VAL A 147 -20.57 -5.84 34.79
CA VAL A 147 -21.07 -4.51 34.42
C VAL A 147 -20.61 -3.53 35.49
N SER A 148 -19.38 -3.04 35.35
CA SER A 148 -19.03 -1.74 35.91
C SER A 148 -19.82 -0.69 35.14
N THR A 149 -20.61 0.10 35.85
CA THR A 149 -21.28 1.31 35.36
C THR A 149 -20.30 2.10 34.46
N PRO A 150 -20.58 2.23 33.16
CA PRO A 150 -19.65 2.86 32.25
C PRO A 150 -19.51 4.34 32.63
N ALA A 151 -18.33 4.72 33.09
CA ALA A 151 -17.93 6.11 33.13
C ALA A 151 -18.16 6.70 31.71
N PRO A 152 -18.67 7.94 31.60
CA PRO A 152 -18.95 8.55 30.30
C PRO A 152 -17.67 8.54 29.46
N THR A 153 -17.74 7.89 28.29
CA THR A 153 -16.62 7.76 27.37
C THR A 153 -16.15 9.16 26.98
N PRO A 154 -14.89 9.56 27.27
CA PRO A 154 -14.42 10.89 26.94
C PRO A 154 -14.45 11.09 25.42
N VAL A 155 -15.01 12.21 24.97
CA VAL A 155 -15.06 12.55 23.55
C VAL A 155 -13.65 12.88 23.07
N LEU A 156 -13.14 12.08 22.14
CA LEU A 156 -11.80 12.24 21.55
C LEU A 156 -11.87 13.12 20.31
N ARG A 157 -10.98 14.13 20.21
CA ARG A 157 -10.86 15.01 19.03
C ARG A 157 -9.40 15.37 18.78
N TYR A 158 -9.08 15.67 17.53
CA TYR A 158 -7.80 16.27 17.16
C TYR A 158 -7.71 17.68 17.75
N GLN A 159 -6.69 17.92 18.56
CA GLN A 159 -6.43 19.20 19.20
C GLN A 159 -4.99 19.63 18.92
N ALA A 160 -4.79 20.91 18.60
CA ALA A 160 -3.46 21.45 18.35
C ALA A 160 -2.58 21.31 19.61
N ALA A 161 -1.41 20.69 19.45
CA ALA A 161 -0.45 20.50 20.53
C ALA A 161 0.77 21.40 20.32
N ALA A 162 1.29 21.94 21.42
CA ALA A 162 2.54 22.66 21.45
C ALA A 162 3.74 21.71 21.28
N PHE A 163 4.76 22.12 20.51
CA PHE A 163 5.92 21.27 20.15
C PHE A 163 6.69 20.73 21.35
N ASP A 164 6.78 21.50 22.43
CA ASP A 164 7.44 21.18 23.69
C ASP A 164 6.75 20.06 24.48
N VAL A 165 5.46 19.82 24.25
CA VAL A 165 4.67 18.82 25.01
C VAL A 165 4.48 17.52 24.25
N LEU A 166 4.88 17.42 22.97
CA LEU A 166 4.64 16.22 22.14
C LEU A 166 5.19 14.94 22.76
N ALA A 167 6.29 15.00 23.51
CA ALA A 167 6.90 13.83 24.13
C ALA A 167 5.93 13.06 25.06
N HIS A 168 4.98 13.77 25.69
CA HIS A 168 3.96 13.18 26.57
C HIS A 168 2.87 12.41 25.81
N TYR A 169 2.77 12.60 24.49
CA TYR A 169 1.78 11.97 23.64
C TYR A 169 2.37 10.84 22.77
N THR A 170 3.55 10.34 23.13
CA THR A 170 4.15 9.18 22.46
C THR A 170 3.19 7.98 22.55
N GLY A 171 2.97 7.29 21.42
CA GLY A 171 1.99 6.22 21.26
C GLY A 171 0.56 6.67 20.92
N ARG A 172 0.29 7.99 20.83
CA ARG A 172 -1.03 8.52 20.43
C ARG A 172 -1.09 8.76 18.92
N GLN A 173 -2.30 8.70 18.37
CA GLN A 173 -2.56 9.16 17.00
C GLN A 173 -2.39 10.67 16.90
N ILE A 174 -1.65 11.11 15.89
CA ILE A 174 -1.37 12.51 15.60
C ILE A 174 -1.60 12.78 14.12
N ARG A 175 -1.96 14.03 13.82
CA ARG A 175 -2.03 14.59 12.49
C ARG A 175 -1.01 15.71 12.38
N VAL A 176 -0.09 15.58 11.45
CA VAL A 176 1.02 16.50 11.25
C VAL A 176 0.83 17.24 9.94
N HIS A 177 0.81 18.57 10.00
CA HIS A 177 0.80 19.44 8.84
C HIS A 177 2.22 19.87 8.52
N VAL A 178 2.65 19.69 7.27
CA VAL A 178 3.99 19.98 6.78
C VAL A 178 3.99 21.35 6.06
N MET A 179 5.09 22.09 6.15
CA MET A 179 5.32 23.44 5.56
C MET A 179 5.17 23.55 4.01
N GLY A 180 4.74 22.49 3.32
CA GLY A 180 4.44 22.46 1.88
C GLY A 180 3.00 22.03 1.55
N GLY A 181 2.08 22.05 2.52
CA GLY A 181 0.66 21.70 2.31
C GLY A 181 0.32 20.21 2.44
N GLY A 182 1.27 19.37 2.84
CA GLY A 182 1.03 17.95 3.12
C GLY A 182 0.45 17.71 4.52
N VAL A 183 -0.38 16.68 4.66
CA VAL A 183 -0.90 16.20 5.94
C VAL A 183 -0.55 14.73 6.10
N ILE A 184 0.05 14.37 7.24
CA ILE A 184 0.46 13.00 7.58
C ILE A 184 -0.31 12.59 8.84
N GLU A 185 -1.03 11.48 8.77
CA GLU A 185 -1.75 10.90 9.91
C GLU A 185 -1.07 9.60 10.33
N GLY A 186 -0.78 9.45 11.63
CA GLY A 186 -0.12 8.26 12.14
C GLY A 186 0.04 8.27 13.65
N VAL A 187 0.78 7.30 14.18
CA VAL A 187 1.08 7.18 15.61
C VAL A 187 2.44 7.83 15.89
N LEU A 188 2.51 8.68 16.90
CA LEU A 188 3.77 9.29 17.32
C LEU A 188 4.65 8.23 18.01
N VAL A 189 5.79 7.88 17.42
CA VAL A 189 6.69 6.84 17.96
C VAL A 189 7.77 7.42 18.85
N ALA A 190 8.34 8.56 18.43
CA ALA A 190 9.44 9.20 19.15
C ALA A 190 9.44 10.71 18.92
N VAL A 191 9.93 11.44 19.92
CA VAL A 191 10.21 12.88 19.86
C VAL A 191 11.66 13.08 20.26
N GLY A 192 12.44 13.67 19.35
CA GLY A 192 13.87 13.93 19.55
C GLY A 192 14.19 15.43 19.47
N GLY A 193 15.46 15.76 19.69
CA GLY A 193 15.94 17.15 19.59
C GLY A 193 15.74 17.77 18.21
N ASP A 194 15.84 16.95 17.15
CA ASP A 194 15.81 17.43 15.76
C ASP A 194 14.43 17.29 15.07
N GLY A 195 13.48 16.56 15.69
CA GLY A 195 12.17 16.33 15.09
C GLY A 195 11.31 15.27 15.79
N ILE A 196 10.37 14.72 15.03
CA ILE A 196 9.45 13.66 15.46
C ILE A 196 9.45 12.50 14.49
N THR A 197 9.18 11.30 15.00
CA THR A 197 8.98 10.10 14.19
C THR A 197 7.52 9.66 14.26
N VAL A 198 6.88 9.51 13.11
CA VAL A 198 5.46 9.17 12.99
C VAL A 198 5.28 7.91 12.15
N ASP A 199 4.62 6.91 12.70
CA ASP A 199 4.25 5.68 11.99
C ASP A 199 2.86 5.84 11.39
N ALA A 200 2.80 6.01 10.07
CA ALA A 200 1.54 6.12 9.33
C ALA A 200 1.12 4.76 8.78
N ALA A 201 -0.15 4.41 8.95
CA ALA A 201 -0.73 3.24 8.30
C ALA A 201 -0.99 3.54 6.82
N GLN A 202 -0.44 2.72 5.94
CA GLN A 202 -0.70 2.70 4.50
C GLN A 202 -1.43 1.41 4.12
N SER A 203 -1.96 1.35 2.90
CA SER A 203 -2.68 0.17 2.39
C SER A 203 -1.85 -1.13 2.39
N THR A 204 -0.53 -1.02 2.41
CA THR A 204 0.42 -2.14 2.34
C THR A 204 1.20 -2.39 3.63
N GLY A 205 0.98 -1.61 4.69
CA GLY A 205 1.70 -1.75 5.96
C GLY A 205 1.88 -0.43 6.70
N THR A 206 2.83 -0.38 7.62
CA THR A 206 3.16 0.83 8.39
C THR A 206 4.46 1.45 7.87
N VAL A 207 4.46 2.76 7.64
CA VAL A 207 5.64 3.51 7.19
C VAL A 207 6.01 4.55 8.25
N GLY A 208 7.26 4.50 8.73
CA GLY A 208 7.81 5.47 9.68
C GLY A 208 8.38 6.70 8.98
N TYR A 209 7.89 7.88 9.33
CA TYR A 209 8.33 9.17 8.83
C TYR A 209 9.11 9.92 9.91
N ALA A 210 10.40 10.15 9.68
CA ALA A 210 11.19 11.08 10.49
C ALA A 210 11.04 12.51 9.93
N LEU A 211 10.39 13.38 10.67
CA LEU A 211 10.08 14.76 10.28
C LEU A 211 10.86 15.75 11.16
N THR A 212 11.66 16.62 10.54
CA THR A 212 12.40 17.66 11.25
C THR A 212 11.50 18.81 11.68
N TRP A 213 11.80 19.48 12.80
CA TRP A 213 11.01 20.61 13.31
C TRP A 213 10.81 21.72 12.27
N SER A 214 11.84 21.99 11.45
CA SER A 214 11.82 23.00 10.39
C SER A 214 10.78 22.73 9.29
N ARG A 215 10.32 21.49 9.14
CA ARG A 215 9.33 21.10 8.13
C ARG A 215 7.91 21.07 8.68
N LEU A 216 7.72 21.20 9.99
CA LEU A 216 6.41 21.10 10.61
C LEU A 216 5.74 22.48 10.66
N ALA A 217 4.52 22.55 10.11
CA ALA A 217 3.68 23.72 10.23
C ALA A 217 2.86 23.70 11.52
N ARG A 218 2.26 22.54 11.82
CA ARG A 218 1.36 22.35 12.97
C ARG A 218 1.24 20.86 13.28
N VAL A 219 1.04 20.51 14.56
CA VAL A 219 0.72 19.14 14.97
C VAL A 219 -0.57 19.13 15.78
N GLU A 220 -1.43 18.16 15.50
CA GLU A 220 -2.65 17.89 16.24
C GLU A 220 -2.59 16.49 16.84
N VAL A 221 -2.99 16.35 18.10
CA VAL A 221 -3.00 15.08 18.81
C VAL A 221 -4.45 14.64 19.03
N TYR A 222 -4.74 13.36 18.79
CA TYR A 222 -6.03 12.75 19.07
C TYR A 222 -6.14 12.40 20.56
N ALA A 223 -6.83 13.25 21.31
CA ALA A 223 -6.94 13.14 22.76
C ALA A 223 -8.29 13.67 23.28
N PRO A 224 -8.66 13.38 24.54
CA PRO A 224 -9.87 13.93 25.16
C PRO A 224 -9.89 15.46 25.09
N VAL A 225 -11.06 16.05 24.81
CA VAL A 225 -11.20 17.50 24.74
C VAL A 225 -10.71 18.16 26.03
N GLY A 226 -9.81 19.14 25.93
CA GLY A 226 -9.24 19.88 27.05
C GLY A 226 -8.01 19.24 27.71
N SER A 227 -7.59 18.04 27.31
CA SER A 227 -6.38 17.41 27.87
C SER A 227 -5.08 17.87 27.21
N VAL A 228 -5.16 18.56 26.07
CA VAL A 228 -3.99 18.99 25.30
C VAL A 228 -3.67 20.45 25.58
N ARG A 229 -2.43 20.73 25.97
CA ARG A 229 -1.94 22.11 26.16
C ARG A 229 -1.85 22.81 24.81
N ALA A 230 -2.63 23.88 24.65
CA ALA A 230 -2.65 24.67 23.42
C ALA A 230 -1.28 25.32 23.14
N PRO A 231 -0.89 25.49 21.85
CA PRO A 231 0.35 26.15 21.48
C PRO A 231 0.36 27.62 21.91
N THR A 232 1.39 28.02 22.67
CA THR A 232 1.55 29.39 23.21
C THR A 232 1.88 30.43 22.12
N ARG A 233 2.15 30.01 20.87
CA ARG A 233 2.40 30.92 19.74
C ARG A 233 1.57 30.51 18.53
N SER A 234 0.53 31.28 18.25
CA SER A 234 -0.01 31.39 16.90
C SER A 234 1.06 32.05 16.04
N VAL A 235 1.76 31.28 15.19
CA VAL A 235 2.64 31.86 14.16
C VAL A 235 1.73 32.64 13.23
N THR A 236 1.67 33.94 13.49
CA THR A 236 0.94 34.91 12.66
C THR A 236 1.68 34.97 11.34
N THR A 237 0.91 34.74 10.28
CA THR A 237 1.23 34.93 8.86
C THR A 237 2.42 35.86 8.63
N VAL A 238 3.52 35.31 8.11
CA VAL A 238 4.65 36.11 7.64
C VAL A 238 4.14 36.95 6.47
N ASP A 239 4.05 38.26 6.68
CA ASP A 239 3.91 39.24 5.61
C ASP A 239 5.04 39.02 4.59
N LEU A 240 4.68 38.63 3.37
CA LEU A 240 5.62 38.60 2.27
C LEU A 240 6.09 40.05 2.00
N PRO A 241 7.41 40.32 1.94
CA PRO A 241 7.90 41.60 1.48
C PRO A 241 7.48 41.79 0.02
N ALA A 242 6.75 42.88 -0.24
CA ALA A 242 6.36 43.30 -1.57
C ALA A 242 7.61 43.43 -2.46
N THR A 243 7.67 42.61 -3.52
CA THR A 243 8.69 42.70 -4.56
C THR A 243 8.52 44.04 -5.28
N THR A 244 9.36 45.02 -4.94
CA THR A 244 9.52 46.25 -5.73
C THR A 244 10.15 45.91 -7.07
N THR A 245 9.31 45.87 -8.10
CA THR A 245 9.72 45.83 -9.52
C THR A 245 10.44 47.14 -9.87
N GLY A 246 11.76 47.11 -9.83
CA GLY A 246 12.60 48.18 -10.37
C GLY A 246 12.57 48.13 -11.90
N ALA A 247 11.77 49.03 -12.49
CA ALA A 247 11.78 49.30 -13.92
C ALA A 247 13.13 49.91 -14.33
N ALA A 248 13.89 49.20 -15.14
CA ALA A 248 14.95 49.79 -15.95
C ALA A 248 14.29 50.52 -17.13
N SER A 249 14.55 51.81 -17.23
CA SER A 249 14.19 52.71 -18.34
C SER A 249 15.48 53.12 -19.10
N PRO A 250 15.34 53.65 -20.32
CA PRO A 250 15.91 53.13 -21.57
C PRO A 250 17.39 53.43 -21.84
#